data_AF-A0A7X0J3C8-F1
#
_entry.id   AF-A0A7X0J3C8-F1
#
_cell.length_a   1.000
_cell.length_b   1.000
_cell.length_c   1.000
_cell.angle_alpha   90.00
_cell.angle_beta   90.00
_cell.angle_gamma   90.00
#
_symmetry.space_group_name_H-M   'P 1'
#
loop_
_entity.id
_entity.type
_entity.pdbx_description
1 polymer ?
#
loop_
_entity_poly.entity_id
_entity_poly.type
_entity_poly.pdbx_seq_one_letter_code
_entity_poly.pdbx_strand_id
1 'polypeptide(L)' 'MSIEKISYFHSDKPQTIGLPPVSYCANQLHLSPNYFGDLIKKETGKTPLEYIIAKERIFYPFLQKNTGYTPNQYRILN' A
#
# COMPACT_ATOMS: atom_id res chain seq x y z
N MET A 1 -10.08 -15.42 -2.13
CA MET A 1 -9.35 -14.59 -1.15
C MET A 1 -8.93 -13.33 -1.88
N SER A 2 -9.68 -12.23 -1.74
CA SER A 2 -9.46 -11.02 -2.54
C SER A 2 -8.34 -10.19 -1.92
N ILE A 3 -7.37 -9.76 -2.74
CA ILE A 3 -6.17 -8.99 -2.36
C ILE A 3 -6.52 -7.61 -1.75
N GLU A 4 -7.80 -7.22 -1.80
CA GLU A 4 -8.27 -5.88 -1.45
C GLU A 4 -8.21 -5.55 0.04
N LYS A 5 -8.05 -6.53 0.93
CA LYS A 5 -8.24 -6.37 2.37
C LYS A 5 -6.93 -6.12 3.14
N ILE A 6 -6.09 -5.20 2.66
CA ILE A 6 -4.94 -4.73 3.46
C ILE A 6 -5.43 -3.63 4.41
N SER A 7 -5.76 -4.02 5.64
CA SER A 7 -6.30 -3.13 6.69
C SER A 7 -5.42 -1.90 6.98
N TYR A 8 -4.14 -1.96 6.62
CA TYR A 8 -3.21 -0.83 6.75
C TYR A 8 -3.75 0.44 6.08
N PHE A 9 -4.24 0.33 4.84
CA PHE A 9 -4.69 1.50 4.08
C PHE A 9 -5.97 2.10 4.67
N HIS A 10 -6.80 1.31 5.36
CA HIS A 10 -8.03 1.80 5.98
C HIS A 10 -7.84 2.39 7.39
N SER A 11 -6.61 2.42 7.90
CA SER A 11 -6.29 2.95 9.23
C SER A 11 -5.62 4.32 9.15
N ASP A 12 -5.33 4.95 10.29
CA ASP A 12 -4.53 6.18 10.35
C ASP A 12 -3.02 5.94 10.21
N LYS A 13 -2.59 4.67 10.09
CA LYS A 13 -1.17 4.29 9.94
C LYS A 13 -0.50 4.87 8.68
N PRO A 14 -1.15 4.96 7.51
CA PRO A 14 -0.57 5.62 6.34
C PRO A 14 -0.33 7.12 6.59
N GLN A 15 -1.03 7.74 7.56
CA GLN A 15 -0.84 9.14 7.95
C GLN A 15 0.40 9.33 8.84
N THR A 16 0.71 8.33 9.68
CA THR A 16 1.76 8.42 10.72
C THR A 16 3.05 7.69 10.37
N ILE A 17 2.96 6.57 9.65
CA ILE A 17 4.06 5.64 9.36
C ILE A 17 4.44 5.66 7.87
N GLY A 18 3.53 6.10 6.98
CA GLY A 18 3.78 6.22 5.54
C GLY A 18 3.53 4.92 4.77
N LEU A 19 4.41 4.61 3.82
CA LEU A 19 4.28 3.43 2.95
C LEU A 19 4.62 2.13 3.71
N PRO A 20 3.73 1.12 3.74
CA PRO A 20 4.06 -0.16 4.37
C PRO A 20 5.04 -0.95 3.49
N PRO A 21 6.00 -1.69 4.08
CA PRO A 21 6.85 -2.58 3.31
C PRO A 21 6.06 -3.77 2.75
N VAL A 22 6.54 -4.36 1.66
CA VAL A 22 5.91 -5.53 1.01
C VAL A 22 5.74 -6.70 1.99
N SER A 23 6.72 -6.92 2.86
CA SER A 23 6.67 -7.96 3.91
C SER A 23 5.54 -7.75 4.91
N TYR A 24 5.23 -6.50 5.25
CA TYR A 24 4.10 -6.17 6.13
C TYR A 24 2.78 -6.53 5.45
N CYS A 25 2.61 -6.14 4.18
CA CYS A 25 1.41 -6.47 3.42
C CYS A 25 1.20 -7.99 3.28
N ALA A 26 2.27 -8.73 3.01
CA ALA A 26 2.23 -10.18 2.96
C ALA A 26 1.83 -10.80 4.31
N ASN A 27 2.41 -10.32 5.41
CA ASN A 27 2.10 -10.79 6.76
C ASN A 27 0.63 -10.54 7.13
N GLN A 28 0.08 -9.36 6.80
CA GLN A 28 -1.34 -9.04 7.03
C GLN A 28 -2.30 -9.99 6.31
N LEU A 29 -1.88 -10.59 5.19
CA LEU A 29 -2.66 -11.57 4.44
C LEU A 29 -2.29 -13.02 4.79
N HIS A 30 -1.43 -13.23 5.80
CA HIS A 30 -0.86 -14.52 6.17
C HIS A 30 -0.15 -15.24 5.01
N LEU A 31 0.51 -14.47 4.14
CA LEU A 31 1.26 -14.96 3.00
C LEU A 31 2.76 -14.74 3.21
N SER A 32 3.57 -15.60 2.59
CA SER A 32 4.99 -15.30 2.44
C SER A 32 5.18 -14.12 1.48
N PRO A 33 6.21 -13.27 1.66
CA PRO A 33 6.48 -12.15 0.77
C PRO A 33 6.63 -12.55 -0.70
N ASN A 34 7.24 -13.72 -0.97
CA ASN A 34 7.41 -14.24 -2.32
C ASN A 34 6.06 -14.64 -2.94
N TYR A 35 5.23 -15.38 -2.21
CA TYR A 35 3.92 -15.79 -2.70
C TYR A 35 2.97 -14.60 -2.89
N PHE A 36 3.01 -13.62 -1.97
CA PHE A 36 2.32 -12.36 -2.15
C PHE A 36 2.78 -11.68 -3.44
N GLY A 37 4.09 -11.67 -3.70
CA GLY A 37 4.63 -11.04 -4.88
C GLY A 37 4.17 -11.67 -6.19
N ASP A 38 4.20 -13.00 -6.25
CA ASP A 38 3.71 -13.77 -7.39
C ASP A 38 2.22 -13.58 -7.61
N LEU A 39 1.44 -13.54 -6.52
CA LEU A 39 0.00 -13.30 -6.58
C LEU A 39 -0.33 -11.91 -7.12
N ILE A 40 0.33 -10.85 -6.63
CA ILE A 40 0.12 -9.49 -7.14
C ILE A 40 0.46 -9.42 -8.62
N LYS A 41 1.59 -10.01 -9.04
CA LYS A 41 2.02 -10.01 -10.43
C LYS A 41 1.04 -10.75 -11.32
N LYS A 42 0.53 -11.90 -10.87
CA LYS A 42 -0.44 -12.71 -11.62
C LYS A 42 -1.79 -12.00 -11.78
N GLU A 43 -2.29 -11.38 -10.72
CA GLU A 43 -3.63 -10.79 -10.69
C GLU A 43 -3.69 -9.37 -11.28
N THR A 44 -2.59 -8.61 -11.17
CA THR A 44 -2.58 -7.18 -11.53
C THR A 44 -1.56 -6.81 -12.60
N GLY A 45 -0.66 -7.73 -12.96
CA GLY A 45 0.45 -7.47 -13.88
C GLY A 45 1.56 -6.58 -13.32
N LYS A 46 1.45 -6.12 -12.06
CA LYS A 46 2.37 -5.16 -11.44
C LYS A 46 3.31 -5.85 -10.44
N THR A 47 4.44 -5.22 -10.16
CA THR A 47 5.26 -5.63 -9.02
C THR A 47 4.56 -5.29 -7.70
N PRO A 48 4.93 -5.96 -6.60
CA PRO A 48 4.30 -5.74 -5.29
C PRO A 48 4.48 -4.31 -4.78
N LEU A 49 5.65 -3.72 -5.07
CA LEU A 49 5.95 -2.34 -4.73
C LEU A 49 5.07 -1.36 -5.52
N GLU A 50 4.95 -1.55 -6.84
CA GLU A 50 4.08 -0.73 -7.69
C GLU A 50 2.62 -0.83 -7.27
N TYR A 51 2.17 -2.03 -6.88
CA TYR A 51 0.81 -2.23 -6.35
C TYR A 51 0.58 -1.42 -5.07
N ILE A 52 1.52 -1.49 -4.12
CA ILE A 52 1.44 -0.74 -2.86
C ILE A 52 1.44 0.77 -3.13
N ILE A 53 2.33 1.27 -3.99
CA ILE A 53 2.39 2.70 -4.37
C ILE A 53 1.14 3.14 -5.13
N ALA A 54 0.57 2.29 -5.99
CA ALA A 54 -0.67 2.60 -6.69
C ALA A 54 -1.86 2.64 -5.72
N LYS A 55 -1.93 1.72 -4.75
CA LYS A 55 -2.95 1.71 -3.70
C LYS A 55 -2.83 2.93 -2.79
N GLU A 56 -1.62 3.28 -2.38
CA GLU A 56 -1.26 4.54 -1.71
C GLU A 56 -1.87 5.69 -2.52
N ARG A 57 -1.40 5.93 -3.75
CA ARG A 57 -1.83 7.05 -4.60
C ARG A 57 -3.32 7.13 -4.90
N ILE A 58 -4.04 6.00 -4.97
CA ILE A 58 -5.49 6.01 -5.17
C ILE A 58 -6.22 6.36 -3.86
N PHE A 59 -5.66 5.96 -2.72
CA PHE A 59 -6.25 6.20 -1.40
C PHE A 59 -6.03 7.64 -0.91
N TYR A 60 -4.89 8.28 -1.20
CA TYR A 60 -4.61 9.65 -0.71
C TYR A 60 -5.56 10.74 -1.23
N PRO A 61 -5.96 10.79 -2.50
CA PRO A 61 -6.95 11.77 -2.98
C PRO A 61 -8.29 11.65 -2.27
N PHE A 62 -8.66 10.44 -1.83
CA PHE A 62 -9.87 10.19 -1.05
C PHE A 62 -9.74 10.73 0.39
N LEU A 63 -8.55 10.61 1.02
CA LEU A 63 -8.28 11.19 2.34
C LEU A 63 -8.22 12.73 2.30
N GLN A 64 -7.57 13.33 1.30
CA GLN A 64 -7.38 14.78 1.19
C GLN A 64 -8.71 15.56 1.27
N LYS A 65 -9.77 15.05 0.63
CA LYS A 65 -11.08 15.72 0.61
C LYS A 65 -11.80 15.74 1.96
N ASN A 66 -11.42 14.86 2.90
CA ASN A 66 -12.14 14.69 4.17
C ASN A 66 -11.32 15.07 5.42
N THR A 67 -9.98 15.20 5.31
CA THR A 67 -9.12 15.36 6.52
C THR A 67 -8.03 16.44 6.43
N GLY A 68 -7.87 17.15 5.30
CA GLY A 68 -6.85 18.21 5.18
C GLY A 68 -5.40 17.71 5.06
N TYR A 69 -5.21 16.45 4.64
CA TYR A 69 -3.90 15.80 4.48
C TYR A 69 -3.00 16.50 3.44
N THR A 70 -1.75 16.81 3.81
CA THR A 70 -0.67 17.13 2.86
C THR A 70 0.33 15.96 2.85
N PRO A 71 0.67 15.35 1.69
CA PRO A 71 1.63 14.27 1.64
C PRO A 71 2.98 14.69 2.24
N ASN A 72 3.42 13.97 3.29
CA ASN A 72 4.74 14.23 3.84
C ASN A 72 5.78 13.73 2.83
N GLN A 73 6.65 14.65 2.43
CA GLN A 73 7.48 14.54 1.25
C GLN A 73 8.53 13.43 1.39
N TYR A 74 8.24 12.23 0.88
CA TYR A 74 9.28 11.41 0.21
C TYR A 74 9.57 11.98 -1.19
N ARG A 75 9.60 13.32 -1.29
CA ARG A 75 10.23 14.01 -2.41
C ARG A 75 11.72 13.93 -2.12
N ILE A 76 12.42 13.21 -3.00
CA ILE A 76 13.87 13.20 -3.25
C ILE A 76 14.79 12.57 -2.17
N LEU A 77 14.99 11.25 -2.26
CA LEU A 77 16.32 10.69 -2.14
C LEU A 77 16.70 10.08 -3.50
N ASN A 78 17.07 10.97 -4.43
CA ASN A 78 18.21 10.79 -5.32
C ASN A 78 19.23 11.85 -4.88
#